data_AF-A0A1B0CN09-F1
#
_entry.id   AF-A0A1B0CN09-F1
#
_cell.length_a   1.000
_cell.length_b   1.000
_cell.length_c   1.000
_cell.angle_alpha   90.00
_cell.angle_beta   90.00
_cell.angle_gamma   90.00
#
_symmetry.space_group_name_H-M   'P 1'
#
loop_
_entity.id
_entity.type
_entity.pdbx_description
1 polymer ?
#
loop_
_entity_poly.entity_id
_entity_poly.type
_entity_poly.pdbx_seq_one_letter_code
_entity_poly.pdbx_strand_id
1 'polypeptide(L)'
;MSITHAEKRSWVLKIRDVKESDKGWYMCQINTDPMKNQVGYLDVVVPPDILDYPTSTDMVVREGSNVTLKCAATGSPTPTITWRREVPPDILDYPTSTDMVVREGSNVTLKCAATGSPTPTITWRREGGEPISLAGGKE
;
A
#
# COMPACT_ATOMS: atom_id res chain seq x y z
N MET A 1 -0.97 -38.08 -46.75
CA MET A 1 -0.96 -37.84 -45.30
C MET A 1 -1.35 -36.39 -45.07
N SER A 2 -2.56 -36.12 -44.60
CA SER A 2 -2.97 -34.78 -44.20
C SER A 2 -3.48 -34.87 -42.78
N ILE A 3 -2.67 -34.38 -41.85
CA ILE A 3 -3.07 -34.16 -40.46
C ILE A 3 -3.91 -32.88 -40.50
N THR A 4 -5.24 -33.03 -40.55
CA THR A 4 -6.16 -31.90 -40.35
C THR A 4 -6.07 -31.47 -38.89
N HIS A 5 -5.45 -30.32 -38.65
CA HIS A 5 -5.52 -29.64 -37.36
C HIS A 5 -6.98 -29.33 -37.04
N ALA A 6 -7.52 -29.95 -36.01
CA ALA A 6 -8.87 -29.66 -35.53
C ALA A 6 -8.91 -28.25 -34.93
N GLU A 7 -9.72 -27.37 -35.50
CA GLU A 7 -9.94 -26.04 -34.93
C GLU A 7 -10.60 -26.17 -33.55
N LYS A 8 -9.87 -25.76 -32.51
CA LYS A 8 -10.38 -25.76 -31.14
C LYS A 8 -11.34 -24.59 -30.97
N ARG A 9 -12.62 -24.87 -30.74
CA ARG A 9 -13.59 -23.87 -30.27
C ARG A 9 -13.43 -23.67 -28.76
N SER A 10 -13.44 -22.43 -28.29
CA SER A 10 -13.40 -22.06 -26.87
C SER A 10 -14.71 -21.39 -26.46
N TRP A 11 -15.20 -21.71 -25.26
CA TRP A 11 -16.40 -21.13 -24.66
C TRP A 11 -16.01 -20.42 -23.36
N VAL A 12 -16.49 -19.19 -23.16
CA VAL A 12 -16.07 -18.33 -22.04
C VAL A 12 -17.31 -17.81 -21.31
N LEU A 13 -17.41 -18.11 -20.01
CA LEU A 13 -18.37 -17.47 -19.11
C LEU A 13 -17.77 -16.15 -18.61
N LYS A 14 -18.49 -15.04 -18.79
CA LYS A 14 -18.10 -13.72 -18.28
C LYS A 14 -19.10 -13.28 -17.21
N ILE A 15 -18.64 -13.17 -15.97
CA ILE A 15 -19.39 -12.59 -14.86
C ILE A 15 -18.99 -11.12 -14.76
N ARG A 16 -19.98 -10.21 -14.77
CA ARG A 16 -19.77 -8.76 -14.64
C ARG A 16 -20.19 -8.33 -13.25
N ASP A 17 -19.57 -7.28 -12.74
CA ASP A 17 -19.89 -6.69 -11.43
C ASP A 17 -19.88 -7.73 -10.29
N VAL A 18 -18.83 -8.55 -10.26
CA VAL A 18 -18.66 -9.69 -9.33
C VAL A 18 -18.95 -9.27 -7.89
N LYS A 19 -19.78 -10.07 -7.22
CA LYS A 19 -20.16 -9.92 -5.81
C LYS A 19 -19.65 -11.08 -4.99
N GLU A 20 -19.58 -10.90 -3.66
CA GLU A 20 -19.20 -11.97 -2.74
C GLU A 20 -20.12 -13.21 -2.88
N SER A 21 -21.40 -12.99 -3.24
CA SER A 21 -22.36 -14.06 -3.52
C SER A 21 -22.03 -14.92 -4.75
N ASP A 22 -21.14 -14.47 -5.63
CA ASP A 22 -20.72 -15.25 -6.81
C ASP A 22 -19.67 -16.32 -6.45
N LYS A 23 -19.13 -16.29 -5.23
CA LYS A 23 -18.21 -17.29 -4.69
C LYS A 23 -18.83 -18.69 -4.80
N GLY A 24 -18.08 -19.63 -5.35
CA GLY A 24 -18.52 -21.02 -5.40
C GLY A 24 -17.96 -21.83 -6.55
N TRP A 25 -18.51 -23.03 -6.71
CA TRP A 25 -18.13 -23.98 -7.75
C TRP A 25 -18.88 -23.71 -9.05
N TYR A 26 -18.13 -23.57 -10.14
CA TYR A 26 -18.64 -23.46 -11.50
C TYR A 26 -18.25 -24.69 -12.30
N MET A 27 -19.15 -25.15 -13.18
CA MET A 27 -18.93 -26.33 -14.00
C MET A 27 -19.19 -26.03 -15.48
N CYS A 28 -18.20 -26.34 -16.31
CA CYS A 28 -18.37 -26.45 -17.76
C CYS A 28 -18.71 -27.91 -18.09
N GLN A 29 -19.82 -28.15 -18.78
CA GLN A 29 -20.28 -29.49 -19.12
C GLN A 29 -20.55 -29.57 -20.63
N ILE A 30 -20.11 -30.66 -21.25
CA ILE A 30 -20.35 -30.96 -22.66
C ILE A 30 -21.15 -32.26 -22.81
N ASN A 31 -22.02 -32.30 -23.81
CA ASN A 31 -22.92 -33.41 -24.12
C ASN A 31 -22.20 -34.55 -24.87
N THR A 32 -21.27 -35.22 -24.20
CA THR A 32 -20.63 -36.45 -24.69
C THR A 32 -21.23 -37.69 -24.02
N ASP A 33 -20.93 -38.88 -24.54
CA ASP A 33 -21.22 -40.15 -23.88
C ASP A 33 -19.89 -40.89 -23.59
N PRO A 34 -19.47 -41.03 -22.32
CA PRO A 34 -20.08 -40.45 -21.12
C PRO A 34 -19.96 -38.91 -21.08
N MET A 35 -20.81 -38.25 -20.29
CA MET A 35 -20.78 -36.80 -20.11
C MET A 35 -19.43 -36.37 -19.55
N LYS A 36 -18.80 -35.37 -20.18
CA LYS A 36 -17.56 -34.78 -19.70
C LYS A 36 -17.82 -33.41 -19.10
N ASN A 37 -17.16 -33.12 -17.99
CA ASN A 37 -17.22 -31.83 -17.33
C ASN A 37 -15.85 -31.39 -16.81
N GLN A 38 -15.74 -30.10 -16.50
CA GLN A 38 -14.61 -29.48 -15.82
C GLN A 38 -15.15 -28.49 -14.79
N VAL A 39 -14.61 -28.56 -13.57
CA VAL A 39 -15.03 -27.73 -12.44
C VAL A 39 -13.93 -26.74 -12.07
N GLY A 40 -14.32 -25.54 -11.65
CA GLY A 40 -13.42 -24.53 -11.07
C GLY A 40 -14.10 -23.82 -9.90
N TYR A 41 -13.31 -23.39 -8.92
CA TYR A 41 -13.81 -22.60 -7.79
C TYR A 41 -13.50 -21.12 -8.01
N LEU A 42 -14.53 -20.28 -7.93
CA LEU A 42 -14.38 -18.84 -7.89
C LEU A 42 -14.28 -18.39 -6.44
N ASP A 43 -13.11 -17.87 -6.07
CA ASP A 43 -12.94 -17.14 -4.82
C ASP A 43 -13.09 -15.63 -5.10
N VAL A 44 -13.79 -14.94 -4.21
CA VAL A 44 -14.05 -13.51 -4.32
C VAL A 44 -13.48 -12.85 -3.07
N VAL A 45 -12.54 -11.93 -3.31
CA VAL A 45 -11.91 -11.13 -2.26
C VAL A 45 -12.61 -9.79 -2.13
N VAL A 46 -12.80 -9.35 -0.88
CA VAL A 46 -13.39 -8.07 -0.54
C VAL A 46 -12.29 -7.22 0.11
N PRO A 47 -11.99 -6.02 -0.44
CA PRO A 47 -10.93 -5.17 0.10
C PRO A 47 -11.21 -4.81 1.57
N PRO A 48 -10.16 -4.64 2.39
CA PRO A 48 -10.34 -4.18 3.75
C PRO A 48 -10.95 -2.78 3.83
N ASP A 49 -11.93 -2.61 4.72
CA ASP A 49 -12.54 -1.31 5.00
C ASP A 49 -12.60 -1.06 6.51
N ILE A 50 -12.12 0.10 6.96
CA ILE A 50 -12.11 0.46 8.38
C ILE A 50 -13.49 0.99 8.75
N LEU A 51 -14.11 0.39 9.76
CA LEU A 51 -15.41 0.79 10.23
C LEU A 51 -15.32 2.05 11.10
N ASP A 52 -16.27 2.96 10.95
CA ASP A 52 -16.42 4.12 11.85
C ASP A 52 -16.70 3.69 13.30
N TYR A 53 -17.41 2.58 13.48
CA TYR A 53 -17.72 2.01 14.79
C TYR A 53 -17.47 0.51 14.79
N PRO A 54 -16.81 -0.07 15.81
CA PRO A 54 -16.38 0.52 17.10
C PRO A 54 -14.94 1.09 17.10
N THR A 55 -14.45 1.58 15.96
CA THR A 55 -13.12 2.21 15.89
C THR A 55 -13.07 3.49 16.74
N SER A 56 -11.94 3.72 17.41
CA SER A 56 -11.71 4.90 18.23
C SER A 56 -11.41 6.12 17.36
N THR A 57 -12.03 7.25 17.69
CA THR A 57 -11.68 8.58 17.18
C THR A 57 -10.68 9.27 18.10
N ASP A 58 -10.37 10.54 17.83
CA ASP A 58 -9.55 11.37 18.71
C ASP A 58 -10.07 11.38 20.15
N MET A 59 -9.17 11.20 21.12
CA MET A 59 -9.45 11.15 22.54
C MET A 59 -8.52 12.10 23.29
N VAL A 60 -9.07 12.88 24.22
CA VAL A 60 -8.31 13.72 25.15
C VAL A 60 -8.38 13.07 26.53
N VAL A 61 -7.23 12.71 27.07
CA VAL A 61 -7.11 12.04 28.38
C VAL A 61 -6.16 12.80 29.29
N ARG A 62 -6.32 12.64 30.60
CA ARG A 62 -5.42 13.26 31.59
C ARG A 62 -4.12 12.48 31.69
N GLU A 63 -3.05 13.17 32.03
CA GLU A 63 -1.75 12.54 32.33
C GLU A 63 -1.91 11.46 33.41
N GLY A 64 -1.23 10.32 33.22
CA GLY A 64 -1.33 9.15 34.08
C GLY A 64 -2.57 8.28 33.85
N SER A 65 -3.47 8.65 32.94
CA SER A 65 -4.62 7.81 32.58
C SER A 65 -4.25 6.69 31.61
N ASN A 66 -4.91 5.54 31.72
CA ASN A 66 -4.81 4.47 30.73
C ASN A 66 -5.78 4.73 29.57
N VAL A 67 -5.32 4.51 28.34
CA VAL A 67 -6.12 4.62 27.12
C VAL A 67 -6.16 3.29 26.38
N THR A 68 -7.29 2.99 25.73
CA THR A 68 -7.46 1.82 24.85
C THR A 68 -8.03 2.29 23.53
N LEU A 69 -7.25 2.15 22.47
CA LEU A 69 -7.68 2.43 21.11
C LEU A 69 -8.23 1.14 20.49
N LYS A 70 -9.41 1.25 19.86
CA LYS A 70 -10.06 0.18 19.13
C LYS A 70 -9.98 0.48 17.64
N CYS A 71 -9.82 -0.55 16.84
CA CYS A 71 -9.91 -0.47 15.39
C CYS A 71 -10.67 -1.73 14.95
N ALA A 72 -11.69 -1.52 14.14
CA ALA A 72 -12.46 -2.60 13.54
C ALA A 72 -12.42 -2.41 12.02
N ALA A 73 -12.18 -3.49 11.31
CA ALA A 73 -12.17 -3.50 9.86
C ALA A 73 -12.93 -4.72 9.33
N THR A 74 -13.57 -4.56 8.19
CA THR A 74 -14.23 -5.63 7.42
C THR A 74 -13.39 -5.96 6.19
N GLY A 75 -13.67 -7.10 5.56
CA GLY A 75 -12.93 -7.58 4.39
C GLY A 75 -12.92 -9.10 4.34
N SER A 76 -12.60 -9.64 3.16
CA SER A 76 -12.55 -11.08 2.91
C SER A 76 -11.30 -11.40 2.07
N PRO A 77 -10.31 -12.12 2.62
CA PRO A 77 -10.26 -12.69 3.96
C PRO A 77 -10.20 -11.61 5.06
N THR A 78 -10.52 -12.00 6.30
CA THR A 78 -10.53 -11.10 7.45
C THR A 78 -9.20 -10.33 7.56
N PRO A 79 -9.23 -8.99 7.60
CA PRO A 79 -8.01 -8.19 7.60
C PRO A 79 -7.25 -8.32 8.92
N THR A 80 -5.92 -8.17 8.84
CA THR A 80 -5.05 -8.07 10.01
C THR A 80 -4.86 -6.59 10.38
N ILE A 81 -5.10 -6.24 11.64
CA ILE A 81 -5.00 -4.87 12.13
C ILE A 81 -3.62 -4.68 12.78
N THR A 82 -2.88 -3.67 12.32
CA THR A 82 -1.57 -3.29 12.87
C THR A 82 -1.60 -1.84 13.32
N TRP A 83 -1.13 -1.57 14.53
CA TRP A 83 -1.05 -0.23 15.09
C TRP A 83 0.33 0.39 14.90
N ARG A 84 0.35 1.68 14.60
CA ARG A 84 1.56 2.50 14.60
C ARG A 84 1.28 3.81 15.31
N ARG A 85 2.26 4.28 16.06
CA ARG A 85 2.25 5.62 16.63
C ARG A 85 2.94 6.55 15.64
N GLU A 86 2.23 7.59 15.20
CA GLU A 86 2.84 8.64 14.41
C GLU A 86 3.78 9.45 15.31
N VAL A 87 4.93 9.78 14.74
CA VAL A 87 5.91 10.64 15.38
C VAL A 87 5.99 11.88 14.49
N PRO A 88 5.61 13.06 14.99
CA PRO A 88 5.72 14.29 14.24
C PRO A 88 7.16 14.46 13.71
N PRO A 89 7.33 14.94 12.47
CA PRO A 89 8.65 15.12 11.94
C PRO A 89 9.36 16.27 12.66
N ASP A 90 10.64 16.08 12.94
CA ASP A 90 11.48 17.08 13.59
C ASP A 90 12.90 17.05 13.03
N ILE A 91 13.53 18.21 12.88
CA ILE A 91 14.90 18.30 12.38
C ILE A 91 15.85 17.99 13.53
N LEU A 92 16.78 17.08 13.28
CA LEU A 92 17.81 16.75 14.27
C LEU A 92 18.91 17.80 14.26
N ASP A 93 19.35 18.22 15.44
CA ASP A 93 20.51 19.10 15.59
C ASP A 93 21.81 18.47 15.06
N TYR A 94 21.90 17.14 15.12
CA TYR A 94 23.05 16.38 14.63
C TYR A 94 22.57 15.13 13.87
N PRO A 95 23.12 14.81 12.68
CA PRO A 95 24.27 15.43 11.99
C PRO A 95 23.92 16.57 11.02
N THR A 96 22.88 17.37 11.28
CA THR A 96 22.49 18.49 10.42
C THR A 96 23.57 19.57 10.38
N SER A 97 23.87 20.09 9.18
CA SER A 97 24.85 21.15 8.97
C SER A 97 24.33 22.49 9.48
N THR A 98 25.14 23.19 10.27
CA THR A 98 24.95 24.57 10.69
C THR A 98 25.71 25.54 9.76
N ASP A 99 25.80 26.82 10.14
CA ASP A 99 26.51 27.84 9.37
C ASP A 99 27.99 27.47 9.13
N MET A 100 28.42 27.57 7.87
CA MET A 100 29.78 27.25 7.45
C MET A 100 30.37 28.41 6.64
N VAL A 101 31.63 28.76 6.92
CA VAL A 101 32.42 29.70 6.11
C VAL A 101 33.48 28.90 5.36
N VAL A 102 33.41 28.92 4.03
CA VAL A 102 34.31 28.16 3.16
C VAL A 102 35.04 29.06 2.19
N ARG A 103 36.21 28.63 1.72
CA ARG A 103 36.99 29.35 0.73
C ARG A 103 36.50 29.04 -0.69
N GLU A 104 36.66 29.99 -1.60
CA GLU A 104 36.38 29.78 -3.01
C GLU A 104 37.12 28.55 -3.56
N GLY A 105 36.44 27.75 -4.37
CA GLY A 105 36.97 26.47 -4.90
C GLY A 105 36.90 25.29 -3.93
N SER A 106 36.39 25.46 -2.71
CA SER A 106 36.19 24.35 -1.76
C SER A 106 34.89 23.59 -2.06
N ASN A 107 34.92 22.27 -1.92
CA ASN A 107 33.71 21.44 -1.99
C ASN A 107 32.98 21.44 -0.64
N VAL A 108 31.66 21.56 -0.67
CA VAL A 108 30.81 21.59 0.53
C VAL A 108 29.73 20.51 0.46
N THR A 109 29.51 19.84 1.58
CA THR A 109 28.41 18.89 1.76
C THR A 109 27.51 19.39 2.88
N LEU A 110 26.29 19.76 2.54
CA LEU A 110 25.25 20.08 3.52
C LEU A 110 24.51 18.79 3.89
N LYS A 111 24.39 18.54 5.19
CA LYS A 111 23.67 17.39 5.75
C LYS A 111 22.40 17.90 6.41
N CYS A 112 21.30 17.17 6.24
CA CYS A 112 20.06 17.37 6.97
C CYS A 112 19.60 16.01 7.46
N ALA A 113 19.33 15.90 8.74
CA ALA A 113 18.74 14.72 9.33
C ALA A 113 17.44 15.12 10.02
N ALA A 114 16.41 14.30 9.86
CA ALA A 114 15.12 14.52 10.49
C ALA A 114 14.59 13.19 11.05
N THR A 115 13.86 13.29 12.14
CA THR A 115 13.03 12.20 12.68
C THR A 115 11.61 12.34 12.19
N GLY A 116 10.82 11.29 12.36
CA GLY A 116 9.40 11.28 12.03
C GLY A 116 8.94 9.89 11.60
N SER A 117 7.66 9.60 11.84
CA SER A 117 7.00 8.40 11.35
C SER A 117 5.62 8.80 10.83
N PRO A 118 5.38 8.74 9.50
CA PRO A 118 6.27 8.20 8.46
C PRO A 118 7.54 9.05 8.24
N THR A 119 8.59 8.43 7.72
CA THR A 119 9.87 9.09 7.45
C THR A 119 9.66 10.34 6.59
N PRO A 120 10.08 11.54 7.04
CA PRO A 120 9.86 12.76 6.29
C PRO A 120 10.70 12.82 5.01
N THR A 121 10.18 13.50 3.99
CA THR A 121 10.93 13.79 2.77
C THR A 121 11.74 15.07 2.93
N ILE A 122 13.06 15.01 2.74
CA ILE A 122 13.96 16.18 2.84
C ILE A 122 14.03 16.87 1.47
N THR A 123 13.82 18.19 1.46
CA THR A 123 13.99 19.02 0.26
C THR A 123 14.89 20.22 0.55
N TRP A 124 15.80 20.55 -0.37
CA TRP A 124 16.75 21.65 -0.22
C TRP A 124 16.34 22.87 -1.05
N ARG A 125 16.44 24.05 -0.45
CA ARG A 125 16.13 25.34 -1.10
C ARG A 125 17.15 26.39 -0.70
N ARG A 126 17.46 27.32 -1.61
CA ARG A 126 18.27 28.51 -1.28
C ARG A 126 17.39 29.60 -0.67
N GLU A 127 18.02 30.52 0.05
CA GLU A 127 17.38 31.77 0.45
C GLU A 127 16.89 32.50 -0.81
N GLY A 128 15.58 32.77 -0.90
CA GLY A 128 14.90 33.19 -2.14
C GLY A 128 13.91 32.15 -2.71
N GLY A 129 13.91 30.92 -2.19
CA GLY A 129 12.84 29.93 -2.44
C GLY A 129 13.03 29.04 -3.66
N GLU A 130 14.09 29.23 -4.45
CA GLU A 130 14.40 28.36 -5.58
C GLU A 130 14.84 26.96 -5.11
N PRO A 131 14.27 25.87 -5.67
CA PRO A 131 14.71 24.50 -5.38
C PRO A 131 16.15 24.28 -5.85
N ILE A 132 16.97 23.64 -5.01
CA ILE A 132 18.32 23.26 -5.41
C ILE A 132 18.23 21.99 -6.26
N SER A 133 18.70 22.05 -7.51
CA SER A 133 18.86 20.86 -8.35
C SER A 133 20.03 20.03 -7.82
N LEU A 134 19.74 18.94 -7.11
CA LEU A 134 20.76 18.01 -6.65
C LEU A 134 21.27 17.19 -7.84
N ALA A 135 22.43 17.56 -8.37
CA ALA A 135 23.12 16.77 -9.39
C ALA A 135 23.80 15.56 -8.71
N GLY A 136 23.15 14.40 -8.79
CA GLY A 136 23.79 13.09 -8.58
C GLY A 136 23.95 12.65 -7.12
N GLY A 137 23.06 11.74 -6.69
CA GLY A 137 23.21 10.96 -5.46
C GLY A 137 22.18 9.83 -5.46
N LYS A 138 22.55 8.70 -6.07
CA LYS A 138 21.78 7.46 -6.05
C LYS A 138 22.04 6.78 -4.69
N GLU A 139 20.97 6.37 -4.01
CA GLU A 139 21.01 5.46 -2.85
C GLU A 139 21.86 4.21 -3.12
#